data_AF-A0A6N2LMN1-F1
#
_entry.id   AF-A0A6N2LMN1-F1
#
_cell.length_a   1.000
_cell.length_b   1.000
_cell.length_c   1.000
_cell.angle_alpha   90.00
_cell.angle_beta   90.00
_cell.angle_gamma   90.00
#
_symmetry.space_group_name_H-M   'P 1'
#
loop_
_entity.id
_entity.type
_entity.pdbx_description
1 polymer ?
#
loop_
_entity_poly.entity_id
_entity_poly.type
_entity_poly.pdbx_seq_one_letter_code
_entity_poly.pdbx_strand_id
1 'polypeptide(L)'
;MADDSSESGFLDSIDNDLGISCLKSRYLKWRREFVPNGSISLLETPNEVAQNKMFLQGSDRKGRSVTVILGARHFQSKGGLEEFKRMYSYHPSL
;
A
#
# COMPACT_ATOMS: atom_id res chain seq x y z
N MET A 1 2.78 -1.69 36.51
CA MET A 1 3.87 -2.38 35.79
C MET A 1 3.20 -3.53 35.05
N ALA A 2 2.65 -3.25 33.88
CA ALA A 2 1.85 -4.19 33.11
C ALA A 2 2.73 -4.82 32.02
N ASP A 3 2.55 -6.13 31.90
CA ASP A 3 3.20 -7.12 31.06
C ASP A 3 3.33 -6.72 29.58
N ASP A 4 4.59 -6.61 29.11
CA ASP A 4 5.03 -6.33 27.74
C ASP A 4 5.61 -7.60 27.08
N SER A 5 5.16 -8.79 27.47
CA SER A 5 5.77 -10.07 27.03
C SER A 5 5.04 -10.78 25.90
N SER A 6 3.93 -10.22 25.39
CA SER A 6 3.07 -10.91 24.41
C SER A 6 3.18 -10.40 22.97
N GLU A 7 3.85 -9.27 22.72
CA GLU A 7 4.08 -8.76 21.36
C GLU A 7 5.36 -9.29 20.70
N SER A 8 6.38 -9.69 21.47
CA SER A 8 7.66 -10.18 20.92
C SER A 8 7.54 -11.56 20.25
N GLY A 9 6.73 -12.46 20.82
CA GLY A 9 6.58 -13.83 20.30
C GLY A 9 5.86 -13.92 18.95
N PHE A 10 4.97 -12.97 18.62
CA PHE A 10 4.31 -12.94 17.32
C PHE A 10 5.28 -12.54 16.21
N LEU A 11 6.18 -11.59 16.49
CA LEU A 11 7.20 -11.14 15.54
C LEU A 11 8.31 -12.18 15.37
N ASP A 12 8.73 -12.86 16.44
CA ASP A 12 9.70 -13.97 16.39
C ASP A 12 9.15 -15.17 15.61
N SER A 13 7.83 -15.42 15.62
CA SER A 13 7.22 -16.50 14.83
C SER A 13 7.24 -16.27 13.32
N ILE A 14 7.38 -15.01 12.88
CA ILE A 14 7.56 -14.64 11.48
C ILE A 14 9.05 -14.72 11.08
N ASP A 15 9.96 -14.70 12.05
CA ASP A 15 11.41 -14.74 11.85
C ASP A 15 11.93 -16.17 11.67
N ASN A 16 11.30 -16.91 10.75
CA ASN A 16 12.02 -17.94 10.02
C ASN A 16 12.47 -17.29 8.71
N ASP A 17 13.77 -17.23 8.46
CA ASP A 17 14.39 -16.65 7.25
C ASP A 17 13.72 -17.16 5.94
N LEU A 18 13.17 -18.38 5.98
CA LEU A 18 12.37 -19.00 4.93
C LEU A 18 11.01 -18.30 4.69
N GLY A 19 10.33 -17.84 5.74
CA GLY A 19 9.08 -17.09 5.66
C GLY A 19 9.28 -15.72 5.05
N ILE A 20 10.27 -14.97 5.54
CA ILE A 20 10.64 -13.64 5.01
C ILE A 20 11.07 -13.73 3.54
N SER A 21 11.93 -14.69 3.19
CA SER A 21 12.36 -14.90 1.79
C SER A 21 11.20 -15.30 0.87
N CYS A 22 10.25 -16.12 1.35
CA CYS A 22 9.07 -16.49 0.60
C CYS A 22 8.12 -15.31 0.35
N LEU A 23 7.88 -14.48 1.36
CA LEU A 23 7.09 -13.25 1.23
C LEU A 23 7.76 -12.28 0.25
N LYS A 24 9.08 -12.12 0.35
CA LYS A 24 9.87 -11.28 -0.57
C LYS A 24 9.76 -11.77 -2.01
N SER A 25 9.89 -13.08 -2.25
CA SER A 25 9.75 -13.67 -3.59
C SER A 25 8.36 -13.42 -4.18
N ARG A 26 7.30 -13.64 -3.39
CA ARG A 26 5.91 -13.38 -3.81
C ARG A 26 5.67 -11.91 -4.12
N TYR A 27 6.16 -11.01 -3.26
CA TYR A 27 6.07 -9.57 -3.48
C TYR A 27 6.81 -9.13 -4.75
N LEU A 28 8.03 -9.63 -4.98
CA LEU A 28 8.82 -9.29 -6.17
C LEU A 28 8.15 -9.80 -7.46
N LYS A 29 7.57 -11.02 -7.43
CA LYS A 29 6.79 -11.54 -8.56
C LYS A 29 5.60 -10.63 -8.85
N TRP A 30 4.79 -10.32 -7.85
CA TRP A 30 3.66 -9.40 -8.00
C TRP A 30 4.08 -8.02 -8.51
N ARG A 31 5.17 -7.45 -7.98
CA ARG A 31 5.69 -6.14 -8.43
C ARG A 31 6.06 -6.14 -9.91
N ARG A 32 6.70 -7.20 -10.42
CA ARG A 32 7.07 -7.32 -11.84
C ARG A 32 5.85 -7.45 -12.75
N GLU A 33 4.83 -8.18 -12.30
CA GLU A 33 3.60 -8.42 -13.07
C GLU A 33 2.67 -7.19 -13.05
N PHE A 34 2.51 -6.55 -11.90
CA PHE A 34 1.51 -5.51 -11.68
C PHE A 34 2.05 -4.07 -11.83
N VAL A 35 3.35 -3.87 -11.60
CA VAL A 35 4.03 -2.56 -11.73
C VAL A 35 5.28 -2.71 -12.60
N PRO A 36 5.14 -3.10 -13.88
CA PRO A 36 6.28 -3.44 -14.74
C PRO A 36 7.22 -2.25 -14.98
N ASN A 37 6.69 -1.02 -14.93
CA ASN A 37 7.44 0.22 -15.12
C ASN A 37 8.03 0.78 -13.80
N GLY A 38 7.98 0.02 -12.70
CA GLY A 38 8.51 0.41 -11.40
C GLY A 38 7.61 1.36 -10.60
N SER A 39 6.83 2.19 -11.28
CA SER A 39 5.79 3.06 -10.71
C SER A 39 4.54 3.05 -11.57
N ILE A 40 3.41 3.40 -10.95
CA ILE A 40 2.16 3.71 -11.63
C ILE A 40 2.03 5.23 -11.69
N SER A 41 1.63 5.78 -12.83
CA SER A 41 1.37 7.21 -13.01
C SER A 41 -0.07 7.57 -12.66
N LEU A 42 -0.32 8.80 -12.20
CA LEU A 42 -1.67 9.36 -12.03
C LEU A 42 -2.50 9.32 -13.33
N LEU A 43 -1.82 9.37 -14.49
CA LEU A 43 -2.46 9.27 -15.80
C LEU A 43 -3.06 7.89 -16.07
N GLU A 44 -2.62 6.85 -15.35
CA GLU A 44 -3.16 5.49 -15.44
C GLU A 44 -4.39 5.29 -14.54
N THR A 45 -4.68 6.27 -13.66
CA THR A 45 -5.80 6.25 -12.72
C THR A 45 -6.61 7.55 -12.68
N PRO A 46 -6.97 8.15 -13.83
CA PRO A 46 -7.59 9.48 -13.88
C PRO A 46 -8.99 9.52 -13.21
N ASN A 47 -9.76 8.42 -13.27
CA ASN A 47 -11.08 8.38 -12.67
C ASN A 47 -11.00 8.28 -11.14
N GLU A 48 -10.02 7.53 -10.62
CA GLU A 48 -9.77 7.42 -9.17
C GLU A 48 -9.25 8.73 -8.59
N VAL A 49 -8.39 9.42 -9.34
CA VAL A 49 -7.88 10.77 -9.00
C VAL A 49 -9.01 11.80 -9.03
N ALA A 50 -9.88 11.77 -10.03
CA ALA A 50 -11.00 12.71 -10.15
C ALA A 50 -11.97 12.63 -8.95
N GLN A 51 -12.14 11.46 -8.35
CA GLN A 51 -12.96 11.33 -7.13
C GLN A 51 -12.34 12.03 -5.92
N ASN A 52 -11.03 12.30 -5.97
CA ASN A 52 -10.27 13.07 -4.97
C ASN A 52 -10.51 12.52 -3.56
N LYS A 53 -10.41 11.20 -3.42
CA LYS A 53 -10.75 10.45 -2.20
C LYS A 53 -9.55 10.01 -1.37
N MET A 54 -8.32 10.20 -1.86
CA MET A 54 -7.08 9.77 -1.21
C MET A 54 -6.11 10.94 -1.10
N PHE A 55 -5.56 11.14 0.09
CA PHE A 55 -4.68 12.27 0.42
C PHE A 55 -3.47 11.80 1.20
N LEU A 56 -2.28 12.26 0.82
CA LEU A 56 -1.06 12.09 1.62
C LEU A 56 -0.96 13.27 2.60
N GLN A 57 -1.10 13.04 3.91
CA GLN A 57 -1.08 14.10 4.93
C GLN A 57 0.28 14.31 5.61
N GLY A 58 1.33 13.65 5.13
CA GLY A 58 2.67 13.73 5.70
C GLY A 58 3.07 12.44 6.41
N SER A 59 3.84 12.55 7.49
CA SER A 59 4.37 11.41 8.23
C SER A 59 4.01 11.44 9.71
N ASP A 60 3.86 10.27 10.31
CA ASP A 60 3.67 10.14 11.75
C ASP A 60 4.96 10.44 12.53
N ARG A 61 4.90 10.34 13.87
CA ARG A 61 6.06 10.56 14.75
C ARG A 61 7.24 9.61 14.50
N LYS A 62 7.02 8.50 13.82
CA LYS A 62 8.04 7.50 13.45
C LYS A 62 8.49 7.66 11.99
N GLY A 63 8.08 8.71 11.29
CA GLY A 63 8.44 8.97 9.90
C GLY A 63 7.66 8.14 8.88
N ARG A 64 6.63 7.39 9.30
CA ARG A 64 5.81 6.57 8.38
C ARG A 64 4.79 7.46 7.68
N SER A 65 4.66 7.34 6.37
CA SER A 65 3.68 8.11 5.61
C SER A 65 2.25 7.82 6.05
N VAL A 66 1.44 8.86 6.15
CA VAL A 66 0.02 8.79 6.52
C VAL A 66 -0.83 9.16 5.32
N THR A 67 -1.58 8.17 4.85
CA THR A 67 -2.56 8.34 3.77
C THR A 67 -3.97 8.33 4.36
N VAL A 68 -4.75 9.35 4.07
CA VAL A 68 -6.15 9.48 4.46
C VAL A 68 -7.04 9.15 3.27
N ILE A 69 -8.03 8.28 3.48
CA ILE A 69 -8.99 7.89 2.45
C ILE A 69 -10.41 8.23 2.91
N LEU A 70 -11.10 9.03 2.10
CA LEU A 70 -12.48 9.41 2.34
C LEU A 70 -13.41 8.38 1.69
N GLY A 71 -13.80 7.35 2.45
CA GLY A 71 -14.67 6.27 1.97
C GLY A 71 -16.02 6.76 1.44
N ALA A 72 -16.57 7.85 1.99
CA ALA A 72 -17.79 8.48 1.52
C ALA A 72 -17.71 9.02 0.08
N ARG A 73 -16.49 9.17 -0.47
CA ARG A 73 -16.23 9.62 -1.85
C ARG A 73 -15.89 8.45 -2.78
N HIS A 74 -16.01 7.21 -2.32
CA HIS A 74 -15.76 6.04 -3.15
C HIS A 74 -16.98 5.76 -4.03
N PHE A 75 -16.85 6.04 -5.32
CA PHE A 75 -17.86 5.70 -6.32
C PHE A 75 -17.28 4.73 -7.33
N GLN A 76 -18.13 3.86 -7.88
CA GLN A 76 -17.77 3.04 -9.04
C GLN A 76 -17.31 3.93 -10.20
N SER A 77 -16.14 3.63 -10.77
CA SER A 77 -15.51 4.39 -11.84
C SER A 77 -15.41 3.56 -13.12
N LYS A 78 -15.22 4.22 -14.28
CA LYS A 78 -15.15 3.53 -15.57
C LYS A 78 -13.96 2.58 -15.72
N GLY A 79 -12.82 2.82 -15.05
CA GLY A 79 -11.71 1.86 -15.06
C GLY A 79 -11.77 0.80 -13.95
N GLY A 80 -12.83 0.82 -13.14
CA GLY A 80 -13.22 -0.28 -12.26
C GLY A 80 -12.14 -0.71 -11.27
N LEU A 81 -12.20 -1.98 -10.89
CA LEU A 81 -11.35 -2.54 -9.84
C LEU A 81 -9.84 -2.46 -10.17
N GLU A 82 -9.47 -2.60 -11.43
CA GLU A 82 -8.06 -2.58 -11.83
C GLU A 82 -7.45 -1.18 -11.72
N GLU A 83 -8.19 -0.13 -12.12
CA GLU A 83 -7.77 1.25 -11.89
C GLU A 83 -7.71 1.57 -10.39
N PHE A 84 -8.69 1.09 -9.62
CA PHE A 84 -8.69 1.23 -8.17
C PHE A 84 -7.46 0.61 -7.50
N LYS A 85 -7.10 -0.64 -7.85
CA LYS A 85 -5.89 -1.31 -7.33
C LYS A 85 -4.61 -0.54 -7.69
N ARG A 86 -4.54 0.00 -8.89
CA ARG A 86 -3.40 0.81 -9.35
C ARG A 86 -3.22 2.09 -8.54
N MET A 87 -4.31 2.75 -8.12
CA MET A 87 -4.26 3.97 -7.31
C MET A 87 -3.54 3.77 -5.96
N TYR A 88 -3.63 2.58 -5.35
CA TYR A 88 -2.89 2.27 -4.11
C TYR A 88 -1.42 1.97 -4.33
N SER A 89 -1.04 1.60 -5.55
CA SER A 89 0.34 1.33 -5.93
C SER A 89 1.03 2.59 -6.47
N TYR A 90 0.26 3.67 -6.71
CA TYR A 90 0.79 4.98 -6.98
C TYR A 90 1.65 5.43 -5.80
N HIS A 91 2.88 5.80 -6.10
CA HIS A 91 3.75 6.50 -5.18
C HIS A 91 3.84 7.95 -5.65
N PRO A 92 3.44 8.96 -4.87
CA PRO A 92 3.76 10.33 -5.19
C PRO A 92 5.28 10.48 -5.12
N SER A 93 5.94 10.49 -6.27
CA SER A 93 7.27 11.07 -6.39
C SER A 93 7.12 12.57 -6.15
N LEU A 94 7.79 13.06 -5.11
CA LEU A 94 7.97 14.50 -4.85
C LEU A 94 8.50 15.23 -6.10
#